data_AF-A0A1Y4MR84-F1
#
_entry.id   AF-A0A1Y4MR84-F1
#
_cell.length_a   1.000
_cell.length_b   1.000
_cell.length_c   1.000
_cell.angle_alpha   90.00
_cell.angle_beta   90.00
_cell.angle_gamma   90.00
#
_symmetry.space_group_name_H-M   'P 1'
#
loop_
_entity.id
_entity.type
_entity.pdbx_description
1 polymer ?
#
loop_
_entity_poly.entity_id
_entity_poly.type
_entity_poly.pdbx_seq_one_letter_code
_entity_poly.pdbx_strand_id
1 'polypeptide(L)' 'MKVRYIGPDCVTFTKNKVYEVLSIKKGWYRLMSEVDESYLLPPNVCEVVEGSEGDLAQEAHN' A
#
# COMPACT_ATOMS: atom_id res chain seq x y z
N MET A 1 4.36 3.17 -5.62
CA MET A 1 3.17 3.89 -5.10
C MET A 1 3.20 3.83 -3.58
N LYS A 2 2.88 4.92 -2.89
CA LYS A 2 2.90 5.02 -1.42
C LYS A 2 1.53 5.38 -0.89
N VAL A 3 1.14 4.73 0.19
CA VAL A 3 -0.13 5.00 0.88
C VAL A 3 0.14 5.27 2.36
N ARG A 4 -0.62 6.19 2.93
CA ARG A 4 -0.69 6.42 4.36
C ARG A 4 -1.76 5.53 4.97
N TYR A 5 -1.39 4.80 6.02
CA TYR A 5 -2.35 4.01 6.77
C TYR A 5 -3.21 4.91 7.65
N ILE A 6 -4.51 4.96 7.38
CA ILE A 6 -5.49 5.77 8.13
C ILE A 6 -6.48 4.89 8.94
N GLY A 7 -6.22 3.59 8.97
CA GLY A 7 -7.04 2.59 9.66
C GLY A 7 -6.97 2.64 11.19
N PRO A 8 -7.64 1.67 11.85
CA PRO A 8 -7.59 1.50 13.31
C PRO A 8 -6.17 1.16 13.78
N ASP A 9 -5.90 1.35 15.07
CA ASP A 9 -4.60 1.02 15.64
C ASP A 9 -4.28 -0.47 15.43
N CYS A 10 -3.11 -0.78 14.85
CA CYS A 10 -2.70 -2.13 14.51
C CYS A 10 -1.23 -2.34 14.88
N VAL A 11 -0.90 -3.56 15.31
CA VAL A 11 0.47 -3.93 15.68
C VAL A 11 1.44 -3.89 14.50
N THR A 12 0.93 -4.15 13.30
CA THR A 12 1.71 -4.19 12.05
C THR A 12 1.82 -2.83 11.38
N PHE A 13 0.78 -1.98 11.51
CA PHE A 13 0.67 -0.71 10.81
C PHE A 13 0.36 0.43 11.77
N THR A 14 1.26 1.41 11.82
CA THR A 14 1.10 2.61 12.62
C THR A 14 0.19 3.61 11.89
N LYS A 15 -0.81 4.12 12.60
CA LYS A 15 -1.71 5.15 12.06
C LYS A 15 -0.92 6.40 11.65
N ASN A 16 -1.27 6.97 10.49
CA ASN A 16 -0.59 8.08 9.81
C ASN A 16 0.84 7.79 9.33
N LYS A 17 1.34 6.55 9.41
CA LYS A 17 2.62 6.17 8.79
C LYS A 17 2.40 5.85 7.31
N VAL A 18 3.41 6.18 6.50
CA VAL A 18 3.42 5.93 5.06
C VAL A 18 4.10 4.59 4.78
N TYR A 19 3.48 3.81 3.91
CA TYR A 19 3.91 2.48 3.51
C TYR A 19 3.99 2.37 1.99
N GLU A 20 4.88 1.52 1.51
CA GLU A 20 5.04 1.27 0.10
C GLU A 20 4.07 0.18 -0.38
N VAL A 21 3.36 0.48 -1.46
CA VAL A 21 2.48 -0.46 -2.15
C VAL A 21 3.31 -1.27 -3.14
N LEU A 22 3.37 -2.57 -2.89
CA LEU A 22 4.01 -3.55 -3.77
C LEU A 22 3.16 -3.85 -5.01
N SER A 23 1.84 -3.96 -4.83
CA SER A 23 0.93 -4.33 -5.92
C SER A 23 -0.52 -4.03 -5.56
N ILE A 24 -1.37 -3.84 -6.57
CA ILE A 24 -2.81 -3.65 -6.39
C ILE A 24 -3.56 -4.83 -6.99
N LYS A 25 -4.40 -5.49 -6.20
CA LYS A 25 -5.25 -6.60 -6.67
C LYS A 25 -6.71 -6.26 -6.48
N LYS A 26 -7.45 -6.06 -7.58
CA LYS A 26 -8.89 -5.73 -7.55
C LYS A 26 -9.21 -4.55 -6.62
N GLY A 27 -8.37 -3.50 -6.62
CA GLY A 27 -8.52 -2.33 -5.75
C GLY A 27 -7.97 -2.48 -4.33
N TRP A 28 -7.39 -3.64 -3.97
CA TRP A 28 -6.73 -3.84 -2.67
C TRP A 28 -5.23 -3.56 -2.78
N TYR A 29 -4.69 -2.84 -1.81
CA TYR A 29 -3.28 -2.47 -1.76
C TYR A 29 -2.49 -3.54 -0.99
N ARG A 30 -1.49 -4.13 -1.64
CA ARG A 30 -0.51 -5.01 -0.99
C ARG A 30 0.64 -4.16 -0.46
N LEU A 31 0.79 -4.06 0.85
CA LEU A 31 1.85 -3.31 1.52
C LEU A 31 2.89 -4.26 2.09
N MET A 32 4.14 -3.80 2.13
CA MET A 32 5.21 -4.48 2.87
C MET A 32 5.38 -3.87 4.26
N SER A 33 5.40 -4.70 5.30
CA SER A 33 5.74 -4.28 6.66
C SER A 33 7.26 -4.30 6.87
N GLU A 34 7.71 -3.76 8.01
CA GLU A 34 9.13 -3.69 8.42
C GLU A 34 9.74 -5.09 8.65
N VAL A 35 8.90 -6.13 8.75
CA VAL A 35 9.31 -7.53 8.90
C VAL A 35 9.26 -8.32 7.58
N ASP A 36 9.30 -7.63 6.44
CA ASP A 36 9.21 -8.22 5.08
C ASP A 36 7.89 -8.99 4.79
N GLU A 37 6.92 -8.90 5.69
CA GLU A 37 5.61 -9.51 5.48
C GLU A 37 4.72 -8.62 4.62
N SER A 38 4.07 -9.25 3.63
CA SER A 38 3.13 -8.57 2.76
C SER A 38 1.70 -8.65 3.29
N TYR A 39 1.05 -7.52 3.46
CA TYR A 39 -0.34 -7.45 3.92
C TYR A 39 -1.24 -6.87 2.83
N LEU A 40 -2.43 -7.44 2.67
CA LEU A 40 -3.42 -6.95 1.73
C LEU A 40 -4.44 -6.09 2.47
N LEU A 41 -4.41 -4.78 2.24
CA LEU A 41 -5.30 -3.84 2.88
C LEU A 41 -6.36 -3.30 1.91
N PRO A 42 -7.61 -3.11 2.38
CA PRO A 42 -8.63 -2.47 1.57
C PRO A 42 -8.32 -0.98 1.38
N PRO A 43 -8.78 -0.36 0.28
CA PRO A 43 -8.52 1.04 -0.02
C PRO A 43 -9.15 1.98 1.01
N ASN A 44 -10.20 1.55 1.72
CA ASN A 44 -10.88 2.35 2.74
C ASN A 44 -10.00 2.70 3.95
N VAL A 45 -8.90 1.97 4.18
CA VAL A 45 -7.96 2.24 5.29
C VAL A 45 -6.60 2.75 4.81
N CYS A 46 -6.47 2.99 3.50
CA CYS A 46 -5.23 3.42 2.85
C CYS A 46 -5.50 4.70 2.06
N GLU A 47 -4.80 5.76 2.41
CA GLU A 47 -4.86 7.03 1.72
C GLU A 47 -3.65 7.16 0.79
N VAL A 48 -3.86 7.26 -0.52
CA VAL A 48 -2.76 7.41 -1.48
C VAL A 48 -2.07 8.76 -1.24
N VAL A 49 -0.78 8.72 -0.90
CA VAL A 49 0.02 9.93 -0.69
C VAL A 49 0.91 10.24 -1.89
N GLU A 50 1.41 9.22 -2.59
CA GLU A 50 2.25 9.40 -3.79
C GLU A 50 2.07 8.25 -4.80
N GLY A 51 1.94 8.60 -6.09
CA GLY A 51 1.76 7.67 -7.20
C GLY A 51 0.31 7.25 -7.40
N SER A 52 -0.08 7.00 -8.65
CA SER A 52 -1.44 6.53 -8.99
C SER A 52 -1.43 5.04 -9.33
N GLU A 53 -2.62 4.40 -9.41
CA GLU A 53 -2.74 2.99 -9.84
C GLU A 53 -2.04 2.73 -11.19
N GLY A 54 -1.92 3.76 -12.04
CA GLY A 54 -1.19 3.71 -13.31
C GLY A 54 0.33 3.62 -13.19
N ASP A 55 0.93 4.08 -12.08
CA ASP A 55 2.40 4.03 -11.87
C ASP A 55 2.89 2.60 -11.59
N LEU A 56 2.06 1.74 -11.00
CA LEU A 56 2.42 0.35 -10.69
C LEU A 56 2.40 -0.57 -11.93
N ALA A 57 1.94 -0.07 -13.09
CA ALA A 57 1.79 -0.86 -14.31
C ALA A 57 2.96 -0.72 -15.30
N GLN A 58 4.00 0.05 -14.98
CA GLN A 58 5.08 0.36 -15.94
C GLN A 58 6.39 -0.38 -15.68
N GLU A 59 6.36 -1.72 -15.72
CA GLU A 59 7.55 -2.53 -15.99
C GLU A 59 7.18 -3.76 -16.83
N ALA A 60 6.70 -3.52 -18.05
CA ALA A 60 6.54 -4.57 -19.07
C ALA A 60 6.89 -4.02 -20.45
N HIS A 61 8.12 -3.52 -20.61
CA HIS A 61 8.72 -3.41 -21.94
C HIS A 61 10.25 -3.39 -21.87
N ASN A 62 10.86 -4.57 -22.01
CA ASN A 62 12.04 -4.78 -22.85
C ASN A 62 12.21 -6.26 -23.16
#